data_AF-A0A8I1DSK4-F1
#
_entry.id   AF-A0A8I1DSK4-F1
#
_cell.length_a   1.000
_cell.length_b   1.000
_cell.length_c   1.000
_cell.angle_alpha   90.00
_cell.angle_beta   90.00
_cell.angle_gamma   90.00
#
_symmetry.space_group_name_H-M   'P 1'
#
loop_
_entity.id
_entity.type
_entity.pdbx_description
1 polymer ?
#
loop_
_entity_poly.entity_id
_entity_poly.type
_entity_poly.pdbx_seq_one_letter_code
_entity_poly.pdbx_strand_id
1 'polypeptide(L)'
;PTRAEVMDVANAVLDGTDAVMLSAETAAGQYPSETVAAMARVCLGAEKIPSLNVSKHRLDIQFDNVEEAIAMSAMYAANHLKGVTAIITMTESGRTALMTSRISSGLPIFALSRHERTLNL
;
A
#
# COMPACT_ATOMS: atom_id res chain seq x y z
N PRO A 1 11.14 11.83 -16.88
CA PRO A 1 9.94 11.13 -17.40
C PRO A 1 9.09 12.10 -18.23
N THR A 2 8.38 11.57 -19.23
CA THR A 2 7.37 12.31 -19.98
C THR A 2 6.10 12.51 -19.15
N ARG A 3 5.25 13.46 -19.54
CA ARG A 3 3.95 13.66 -18.87
C ARG A 3 3.06 12.41 -18.97
N ALA A 4 3.14 11.69 -20.09
CA ALA A 4 2.37 10.47 -20.32
C ALA A 4 2.80 9.37 -19.33
N GLU A 5 4.10 9.12 -19.18
CA GLU A 5 4.63 8.16 -18.19
C GLU A 5 4.22 8.51 -16.76
N VAL A 6 4.24 9.80 -16.41
CA VAL A 6 3.79 10.25 -15.07
C VAL A 6 2.31 9.94 -14.85
N MET A 7 1.46 10.15 -15.87
CA MET A 7 0.03 9.86 -15.77
C MET A 7 -0.25 8.36 -15.71
N ASP A 8 0.51 7.56 -16.44
CA ASP A 8 0.38 6.09 -16.43
C ASP A 8 0.68 5.51 -15.04
N VAL A 9 1.83 5.89 -14.45
CA VAL A 9 2.19 5.49 -13.08
C VAL A 9 1.16 5.99 -12.06
N ALA A 10 0.73 7.25 -12.16
CA ALA A 10 -0.26 7.81 -11.23
C ALA A 10 -1.61 7.06 -11.29
N ASN A 11 -2.08 6.72 -12.50
CA ASN A 11 -3.32 5.95 -12.66
C ASN A 11 -3.19 4.52 -12.14
N ALA A 12 -2.06 3.85 -12.35
CA ALA A 12 -1.82 2.53 -11.77
C ALA A 12 -1.90 2.56 -10.22
N VAL A 13 -1.38 3.62 -9.60
CA VAL A 13 -1.51 3.83 -8.15
C VAL A 13 -2.98 4.07 -7.77
N LEU A 14 -3.72 4.90 -8.51
CA LEU A 14 -5.15 5.15 -8.31
C LEU A 14 -6.02 3.90 -8.47
N ASP A 15 -5.63 2.99 -9.34
CA ASP A 15 -6.29 1.69 -9.55
C ASP A 15 -6.01 0.70 -8.41
N GLY A 16 -5.14 1.07 -7.45
CA GLY A 16 -4.85 0.29 -6.25
C GLY A 16 -3.78 -0.78 -6.45
N THR A 17 -2.82 -0.57 -7.35
CA THR A 17 -1.67 -1.47 -7.48
C THR A 17 -0.84 -1.49 -6.18
N ASP A 18 -0.37 -2.67 -5.78
CA ASP A 18 0.56 -2.81 -4.64
C ASP A 18 1.96 -2.28 -5.01
N ALA A 19 2.35 -2.36 -6.28
CA ALA A 19 3.68 -1.98 -6.75
C ALA A 19 3.70 -1.55 -8.22
N VAL A 20 4.76 -0.83 -8.59
CA VAL A 20 5.12 -0.48 -9.96
C VAL A 20 6.56 -0.93 -10.23
N MET A 21 6.85 -1.31 -11.47
CA MET A 21 8.13 -1.92 -11.83
C MET A 21 8.86 -1.10 -12.90
N LEU A 22 10.17 -0.98 -12.75
CA LEU A 22 11.09 -0.44 -13.76
C LEU A 22 11.86 -1.61 -14.40
N SER A 23 12.07 -1.55 -15.71
CA SER A 23 12.74 -2.59 -16.48
C SER A 23 14.08 -2.07 -17.01
N ALA A 24 14.13 -1.67 -18.27
CA ALA A 24 15.36 -1.19 -18.91
C ALA A 24 15.87 0.10 -18.27
N GLU A 25 14.98 0.89 -17.68
CA GLU A 25 15.29 2.16 -17.04
C GLU A 25 16.31 2.02 -15.90
N THR A 26 16.23 0.92 -15.14
CA THR A 26 17.16 0.61 -14.05
C THR A 26 18.20 -0.44 -14.43
N ALA A 27 17.88 -1.37 -15.35
CA ALA A 27 18.78 -2.44 -15.74
C ALA A 27 19.91 -1.99 -16.69
N ALA A 28 19.61 -1.05 -17.60
CA ALA A 28 20.56 -0.59 -18.63
C ALA A 28 20.48 0.93 -18.90
N GLY A 29 19.63 1.66 -18.17
CA GLY A 29 19.42 3.08 -18.33
C GLY A 29 20.58 3.93 -17.79
N GLN A 30 20.66 5.17 -18.28
CA GLN A 30 21.71 6.11 -17.88
C GLN A 30 21.47 6.76 -16.50
N TYR A 31 20.22 6.71 -16.00
CA TYR A 31 19.78 7.43 -14.80
C TYR A 31 18.95 6.53 -13.87
N PRO A 32 19.49 5.40 -13.38
CA PRO A 32 18.71 4.41 -12.64
C PRO A 32 18.15 4.99 -11.33
N SER A 33 18.98 5.69 -10.56
CA SER A 33 18.60 6.24 -9.25
C SER A 33 17.60 7.38 -9.36
N GLU A 34 17.77 8.23 -10.37
CA GLU A 34 16.93 9.38 -10.65
C GLU A 34 15.56 8.93 -11.17
N THR A 35 15.53 7.82 -11.92
CA THR A 35 14.27 7.21 -12.37
C THR A 35 13.49 6.66 -11.19
N VAL A 36 14.14 5.92 -10.28
CA VAL A 36 13.50 5.46 -9.03
C VAL A 36 13.00 6.66 -8.21
N ALA A 37 13.81 7.70 -8.05
CA ALA A 37 13.41 8.91 -7.32
C ALA A 37 12.24 9.65 -8.00
N ALA A 38 12.18 9.66 -9.33
CA ALA A 38 11.07 10.24 -10.07
C ALA A 38 9.79 9.43 -9.87
N MET A 39 9.85 8.11 -9.99
CA MET A 39 8.72 7.21 -9.76
C MET A 39 8.18 7.35 -8.33
N ALA A 40 9.06 7.38 -7.32
CA ALA A 40 8.66 7.58 -5.92
C ALA A 40 7.92 8.92 -5.71
N ARG A 41 8.37 10.01 -6.34
CA ARG A 41 7.67 11.31 -6.26
C ARG A 41 6.29 11.27 -6.92
N VAL A 42 6.12 10.49 -7.99
CA VAL A 42 4.82 10.32 -8.66
C VAL A 42 3.86 9.53 -7.76
N CYS A 43 4.30 8.41 -7.17
CA CYS A 43 3.49 7.63 -6.23
C CYS A 43 3.02 8.47 -5.04
N LEU A 44 3.94 9.16 -4.35
CA LEU A 44 3.62 10.07 -3.23
C LEU A 44 2.68 11.23 -3.63
N GLY A 45 2.72 11.64 -4.90
CA GLY A 45 1.80 12.64 -5.44
C GLY A 45 0.40 12.07 -5.64
N ALA A 46 0.31 10.87 -6.23
CA ALA A 46 -0.94 10.17 -6.51
C ALA A 46 -1.67 9.73 -5.23
N GLU A 47 -0.93 9.25 -4.22
CA GLU A 47 -1.48 8.81 -2.92
C GLU A 47 -2.22 9.91 -2.15
N LYS A 48 -1.96 11.19 -2.45
CA LYS A 48 -2.68 12.32 -1.83
C LYS A 48 -4.09 12.51 -2.38
N ILE A 49 -4.45 11.83 -3.46
CA ILE A 49 -5.78 11.94 -4.05
C ILE A 49 -6.80 11.26 -3.11
N PRO A 50 -7.91 11.94 -2.71
CA PRO A 50 -8.83 11.40 -1.72
C PRO A 50 -9.44 10.04 -2.06
N SER A 51 -9.61 9.72 -3.35
CA SER A 51 -10.18 8.45 -3.80
C SER A 51 -9.38 7.22 -3.35
N LEU A 52 -8.07 7.36 -3.14
CA LEU A 52 -7.20 6.29 -2.62
C LEU A 52 -7.18 6.17 -1.10
N ASN A 53 -7.71 7.16 -0.39
CA ASN A 53 -7.67 7.22 1.07
C ASN A 53 -8.99 6.78 1.71
N VAL A 54 -9.98 6.40 0.90
CA VAL A 54 -11.31 6.01 1.36
C VAL A 54 -11.64 4.62 0.87
N SER A 55 -11.95 3.73 1.79
CA SER A 55 -12.47 2.39 1.48
C SER A 55 -13.96 2.31 1.81
N LYS A 56 -14.69 1.45 1.10
CA LYS A 56 -16.03 1.02 1.52
C LYS A 56 -15.99 -0.06 2.61
N HIS A 57 -14.80 -0.43 3.09
CA HIS A 57 -14.57 -1.36 4.20
C HIS A 57 -15.25 -2.73 4.06
N ARG A 58 -15.58 -3.13 2.82
CA ARG A 58 -16.25 -4.41 2.52
C ARG A 58 -17.51 -4.65 3.37
N LEU A 59 -18.31 -3.60 3.62
CA LEU A 59 -19.47 -3.64 4.52
C LEU A 59 -20.49 -4.75 4.22
N ASP A 60 -20.56 -5.24 2.97
CA ASP A 60 -21.50 -6.29 2.55
C ASP A 60 -20.87 -7.70 2.49
N ILE A 61 -19.64 -7.89 2.97
CA ILE A 61 -18.91 -9.16 2.90
C ILE A 61 -18.89 -9.82 4.28
N GLN A 62 -19.30 -11.09 4.34
CA GLN A 62 -19.18 -11.92 5.54
C GLN A 62 -17.84 -12.65 5.53
N PHE A 63 -17.13 -12.63 6.66
CA PHE A 63 -15.87 -13.33 6.85
C PHE A 63 -16.09 -14.65 7.58
N ASP A 64 -15.42 -15.71 7.14
CA ASP A 64 -15.34 -17.02 7.80
C ASP A 64 -13.98 -17.26 8.48
N ASN A 65 -13.04 -16.32 8.32
CA ASN A 65 -11.70 -16.37 8.89
C ASN A 65 -11.52 -15.29 9.97
N VAL A 66 -11.12 -15.72 11.17
CA VAL A 66 -10.94 -14.82 12.32
C VAL A 66 -9.87 -13.76 12.06
N GLU A 67 -8.73 -14.13 11.47
CA GLU A 67 -7.64 -13.16 11.21
C GLU A 67 -8.07 -12.08 10.21
N GLU A 68 -8.87 -12.44 9.20
CA GLU A 68 -9.43 -11.47 8.25
C GLU A 68 -10.41 -10.52 8.95
N ALA A 69 -11.31 -11.05 9.79
CA ALA A 69 -12.24 -10.22 10.56
C ALA A 69 -11.51 -9.21 11.48
N ILE A 70 -10.41 -9.63 12.11
CA ILE A 70 -9.55 -8.75 12.92
C ILE A 70 -8.88 -7.68 12.04
N ALA A 71 -8.32 -8.05 10.89
CA ALA A 71 -7.69 -7.09 9.98
C ALA A 71 -8.68 -6.04 9.47
N MET A 72 -9.89 -6.46 9.06
CA MET A 72 -10.92 -5.56 8.54
C MET A 72 -11.45 -4.61 9.62
N SER A 73 -11.71 -5.11 10.83
CA SER A 73 -12.15 -4.28 11.96
C SER A 73 -11.07 -3.29 12.41
N ALA A 74 -9.80 -3.70 12.43
CA ALA A 74 -8.68 -2.82 12.73
C ALA A 74 -8.57 -1.68 11.70
N MET A 75 -8.66 -1.98 10.40
CA MET A 75 -8.63 -0.96 9.35
C MET A 75 -9.85 -0.03 9.39
N TYR A 76 -11.03 -0.54 9.72
CA TYR A 76 -12.21 0.28 9.94
C TYR A 76 -12.00 1.26 11.10
N ALA A 77 -11.54 0.77 12.25
CA ALA A 77 -11.25 1.64 13.40
C ALA A 77 -10.18 2.69 13.05
N ALA A 78 -9.09 2.28 12.40
CA ALA A 78 -7.98 3.17 12.04
C ALA A 78 -8.43 4.32 11.10
N ASN A 79 -9.26 4.03 10.10
CA ASN A 79 -9.72 5.04 9.14
C ASN A 79 -10.77 6.01 9.71
N HIS A 80 -11.46 5.64 10.79
CA HIS A 80 -12.57 6.44 11.34
C HIS A 80 -12.29 7.07 12.70
N LEU A 81 -11.26 6.60 13.43
CA LEU A 81 -10.88 7.16 14.72
C LEU A 81 -9.91 8.33 14.53
N LYS A 82 -10.33 9.51 14.98
CA LYS A 82 -9.50 10.71 14.95
C LYS A 82 -8.24 10.53 15.81
N GLY A 83 -7.10 10.94 15.27
CA GLY A 83 -5.81 10.90 15.97
C GLY A 83 -5.00 9.62 15.76
N VAL A 84 -5.53 8.63 15.03
CA VAL A 84 -4.73 7.47 14.59
C VAL A 84 -3.72 7.92 13.55
N THR A 85 -2.48 7.44 13.69
CA THR A 85 -1.34 7.80 12.83
C THR A 85 -0.64 6.59 12.21
N ALA A 86 -0.97 5.37 12.64
CA ALA A 86 -0.38 4.13 12.14
C ALA A 86 -1.23 2.91 12.51
N ILE A 87 -1.06 1.83 11.76
CA ILE A 87 -1.49 0.47 12.13
C ILE A 87 -0.24 -0.38 12.37
N ILE A 88 -0.22 -1.20 13.42
CA ILE A 88 0.88 -2.12 13.72
C ILE A 88 0.33 -3.53 13.71
N THR A 89 0.89 -4.39 12.84
CA THR A 89 0.55 -5.81 12.74
C THR A 89 1.71 -6.64 13.27
N MET A 90 1.50 -7.29 14.41
CA MET A 90 2.46 -8.28 14.94
C MET A 90 2.14 -9.63 14.31
N THR A 91 2.90 -10.04 13.30
CA THR A 91 2.60 -11.21 12.49
C THR A 91 3.87 -11.93 12.09
N GLU A 92 3.95 -13.23 12.41
CA GLU A 92 5.13 -14.03 12.05
C GLU A 92 5.11 -14.53 10.61
N SER A 93 3.94 -14.54 9.96
CA SER A 93 3.74 -14.99 8.58
C SER A 93 3.47 -13.86 7.58
N GLY A 94 3.18 -12.64 8.06
CA GLY A 94 2.81 -11.50 7.22
C GLY A 94 1.32 -11.50 6.79
N ARG A 95 0.56 -12.54 7.14
CA ARG A 95 -0.84 -12.69 6.66
C ARG A 95 -1.74 -11.54 7.11
N THR A 96 -1.59 -11.08 8.35
CA THR A 96 -2.35 -9.93 8.85
C THR A 96 -2.00 -8.65 8.10
N ALA A 97 -0.69 -8.41 7.85
CA ALA A 97 -0.21 -7.26 7.10
C ALA A 97 -0.81 -7.24 5.68
N LEU A 98 -0.79 -8.39 5.00
CA LEU A 98 -1.41 -8.59 3.69
C LEU A 98 -2.91 -8.29 3.72
N MET A 99 -3.65 -8.76 4.73
CA MET A 99 -5.09 -8.50 4.82
C MET A 99 -5.40 -7.03 5.08
N THR A 100 -4.65 -6.38 5.98
CA THR A 100 -4.82 -4.96 6.28
C THR A 100 -4.50 -4.08 5.07
N SER A 101 -3.47 -4.42 4.28
CA SER A 101 -3.07 -3.62 3.11
C SER A 101 -4.08 -3.67 1.95
N ARG A 102 -5.02 -4.63 1.95
CA ARG A 102 -6.11 -4.68 0.97
C ARG A 102 -7.17 -3.59 1.16
N ILE A 103 -7.10 -2.81 2.22
CA ILE A 103 -8.02 -1.72 2.51
C ILE A 103 -7.31 -0.39 2.30
N SER A 104 -7.79 0.36 1.32
CA SER A 104 -7.35 1.73 1.02
C SER A 104 -7.33 2.61 2.27
N SER A 105 -6.17 3.20 2.55
CA SER A 105 -5.92 4.09 3.68
C SER A 105 -4.67 4.92 3.39
N GLY A 106 -4.61 6.14 3.93
CA GLY A 106 -3.39 6.96 3.94
C GLY A 106 -2.47 6.68 5.14
N LEU A 107 -2.85 5.73 6.01
CA LEU A 107 -2.09 5.38 7.20
C LEU A 107 -0.99 4.34 6.86
N PRO A 108 0.22 4.50 7.40
CA PRO A 108 1.25 3.48 7.27
C PRO A 108 0.88 2.23 8.08
N ILE A 109 1.20 1.06 7.52
CA ILE A 109 1.08 -0.24 8.18
C ILE A 109 2.49 -0.75 8.50
N PHE A 110 2.78 -0.97 9.78
CA PHE A 110 4.04 -1.57 10.24
C PHE A 110 3.84 -3.05 10.52
N ALA A 111 4.49 -3.90 9.72
CA ALA A 111 4.52 -5.34 9.95
C ALA A 111 5.73 -5.72 10.82
N LEU A 112 5.48 -6.29 11.98
CA LEU A 112 6.51 -6.73 12.92
C LEU A 112 6.58 -8.26 12.93
N SER A 113 7.73 -8.78 12.55
CA SER A 113 8.07 -10.20 12.60
C SER A 113 9.52 -10.38 13.05
N ARG A 114 9.82 -11.52 13.67
CA ARG A 114 11.21 -11.93 13.93
C ARG A 114 11.85 -12.68 12.75
N HIS A 115 11.06 -12.98 11.71
CA HIS A 115 11.49 -13.78 10.58
C HIS A 115 11.86 -12.88 9.41
N GLU A 116 13.14 -12.84 9.05
CA GLU A 116 13.65 -12.10 7.87
C GLU A 116 12.87 -12.42 6.60
N ARG A 117 12.51 -13.70 6.39
CA ARG A 117 11.71 -14.11 5.24
C ARG A 117 10.36 -13.40 5.17
N THR A 118 9.73 -13.15 6.33
CA THR A 118 8.44 -12.46 6.42
C THR A 118 8.59 -10.96 6.19
N LEU A 119 9.71 -10.37 6.63
CA LEU A 119 9.99 -8.94 6.43
C LEU A 119 10.38 -8.60 4.97
N ASN A 120 10.96 -9.55 4.24
CA ASN A 120 11.36 -9.41 2.83
C ASN A 120 10.24 -9.74 1.82
N LEU A 121 9.03 -10.07 2.29
CA LEU A 121 7.87 -10.37 1.43
C LEU A 121 7.35 -9.15 0.68
#